data_AF-A0A962PR70-F1
#
_entry.id   AF-A0A962PR70-F1
#
_cell.length_a   1.000
_cell.length_b   1.000
_cell.length_c   1.000
_cell.angle_alpha   90.00
_cell.angle_beta   90.00
_cell.angle_gamma   90.00
#
_symmetry.space_group_name_H-M   'P 1'
#
loop_
_entity.id
_entity.type
_entity.pdbx_description
1 polymer ?
#
loop_
_entity_poly.entity_id
_entity_poly.type
_entity_poly.pdbx_seq_one_letter_code
_entity_poly.pdbx_strand_id
1 'polypeptide(L)'
;VFSQFTYAEGDSGFAVDNTDLRYADATIVNGKSLQYGITLDNNPTVGDLWNSTPAWSYPYSSSDVAPEPGADSLVGSLGGAVAGLGAYGMLDGKYYGHVALYRNTSVNSAAGSTNVIDGVAPYWRLAWQKNIGTSYLMLGTYGLDAKVIPDAMTVAGGIGGPTARYLDTALDFQYERPVTGNTSLVAHGSFTRERRSDVDADGAYLAGSRETWKFSKVDVEYNMGRWRPGLAAFNTDTASDGLDSRGYLLSVGYFPWQNLELDLQYRGYTKFDGTSANAGDNDSVYLGLWLMI
;
A
#
# COMPACT_ATOMS: atom_id res chain seq x y z
N VAL A 1 1.60 7.36 -18.46
CA VAL A 1 2.57 6.30 -18.16
C VAL A 1 3.35 6.74 -16.94
N PHE A 2 3.37 5.92 -15.90
CA PHE A 2 4.22 6.05 -14.74
C PHE A 2 5.08 4.78 -14.63
N SER A 3 6.38 4.92 -14.38
CA SER A 3 7.29 3.79 -14.14
C SER A 3 8.38 4.24 -13.18
N GLN A 4 8.61 3.43 -12.14
CA GLN A 4 9.63 3.63 -11.12
C GLN A 4 10.68 2.51 -11.20
N PHE A 5 11.94 2.90 -10.99
CA PHE A 5 13.08 1.98 -10.94
C PHE A 5 13.86 2.26 -9.66
N THR A 6 14.23 1.21 -8.94
CA THR A 6 14.98 1.32 -7.69
C THR A 6 16.32 0.59 -7.83
N TYR A 7 17.35 1.16 -7.22
CA TYR A 7 18.66 0.55 -7.04
C TYR A 7 19.03 0.65 -5.56
N ALA A 8 19.19 -0.49 -4.90
CA ALA A 8 19.56 -0.59 -3.50
C ALA A 8 20.80 -1.47 -3.35
N GLU A 9 21.71 -1.15 -2.43
CA GLU A 9 22.96 -1.92 -2.25
C GLU A 9 22.70 -3.36 -1.75
N GLY A 10 21.55 -3.60 -1.11
CA GLY A 10 21.12 -4.92 -0.64
C GLY A 10 20.53 -5.84 -1.74
N ASP A 11 19.98 -5.24 -2.80
CA ASP A 11 19.43 -5.97 -3.95
C ASP A 11 20.45 -5.91 -5.08
N SER A 12 21.00 -7.06 -5.48
CA SER A 12 22.01 -7.10 -6.54
C SER A 12 21.42 -6.76 -7.93
N GLY A 13 21.08 -5.50 -8.21
CA GLY A 13 20.63 -5.03 -9.53
C GLY A 13 19.65 -3.86 -9.55
N PHE A 14 19.11 -3.58 -10.74
CA PHE A 14 17.99 -2.68 -10.95
C PHE A 14 16.68 -3.46 -10.84
N ALA A 15 15.75 -3.02 -10.00
CA ALA A 15 14.39 -3.56 -9.92
C ALA A 15 13.40 -2.60 -10.58
N VAL A 16 12.43 -3.16 -11.33
CA VAL A 16 11.22 -2.43 -11.70
C VAL A 16 10.30 -2.47 -10.49
N ASP A 17 10.02 -1.29 -9.94
CA ASP A 17 9.13 -1.13 -8.80
C ASP A 17 7.71 -0.91 -9.36
N ASN A 18 7.04 0.18 -9.00
CA ASN A 18 5.71 0.51 -9.49
C ASN A 18 5.68 0.94 -10.98
N THR A 19 4.79 0.32 -11.75
CA THR A 19 4.49 0.65 -13.15
C THR A 19 2.98 0.76 -13.35
N ASP A 20 2.54 1.83 -14.02
CA ASP A 20 1.15 2.08 -14.41
C ASP A 20 1.08 2.68 -15.82
N LEU A 21 0.37 1.97 -16.71
CA LEU A 21 0.03 2.39 -18.06
C LEU A 21 -1.47 2.59 -18.16
N ARG A 22 -1.89 3.86 -18.13
CA ARG A 22 -3.31 4.22 -18.25
C ARG A 22 -3.66 4.98 -19.52
N TYR A 23 -4.86 4.69 -20.02
CA TYR A 23 -5.60 5.50 -20.99
C TYR A 23 -6.81 6.12 -20.28
N ALA A 24 -7.08 7.39 -20.56
CA ALA A 24 -8.22 8.11 -20.02
C ALA A 24 -8.96 8.90 -21.10
N ASP A 25 -10.27 9.00 -20.96
CA ASP A 25 -11.14 9.83 -21.77
C ASP A 25 -12.29 10.40 -20.90
N ALA A 26 -13.07 11.33 -21.44
CA ALA A 26 -14.18 11.96 -20.74
C ALA A 26 -15.45 12.03 -21.61
N THR A 27 -16.60 11.84 -20.98
CA THR A 27 -17.91 11.96 -21.62
C THR A 27 -18.93 12.56 -20.65
N ILE A 28 -20.15 12.80 -21.13
CA ILE A 28 -21.29 13.22 -20.32
C ILE A 28 -22.32 12.09 -20.29
N VAL A 29 -22.67 11.61 -19.10
CA VAL A 29 -23.71 10.60 -18.87
C VAL A 29 -24.80 11.19 -18.00
N ASN A 30 -26.04 11.23 -18.50
CA ASN A 30 -27.20 11.80 -17.79
C ASN A 30 -26.95 13.22 -17.24
N GLY A 31 -26.28 14.06 -18.04
CA GLY A 31 -25.94 15.44 -17.67
C GLY A 31 -24.80 15.59 -16.66
N LYS A 32 -24.14 14.50 -16.26
CA LYS A 32 -22.97 14.51 -15.35
C LYS A 32 -21.69 14.17 -16.12
N SER A 33 -20.58 14.80 -15.74
CA SER A 33 -19.28 14.44 -16.30
C SER A 33 -18.85 13.05 -15.83
N LEU A 34 -18.26 12.27 -16.73
CA LEU A 34 -17.65 10.99 -16.44
C LEU A 34 -16.25 11.00 -17.06
N GLN A 35 -15.22 10.97 -16.21
CA GLN A 35 -13.87 10.60 -16.62
C GLN A 35 -13.75 9.09 -16.49
N TYR A 36 -13.20 8.40 -17.47
CA TYR A 36 -13.10 6.94 -17.46
C TYR A 36 -11.83 6.49 -18.16
N GLY A 37 -11.39 5.27 -17.88
CA GLY A 37 -10.15 4.77 -18.44
C GLY A 37 -9.94 3.28 -18.21
N ILE A 38 -8.86 2.81 -18.81
CA ILE A 38 -8.31 1.47 -18.55
C ILE A 38 -6.87 1.64 -18.05
N THR A 39 -6.44 0.74 -17.18
CA THR A 39 -5.06 0.71 -16.69
C THR A 39 -4.47 -0.70 -16.77
N LEU A 40 -3.18 -0.76 -17.07
CA LEU A 40 -2.33 -1.92 -16.87
C LEU A 40 -1.26 -1.53 -15.84
N ASP A 41 -1.21 -2.22 -14.72
CA ASP A 41 -0.27 -1.92 -13.65
C ASP A 41 0.31 -3.17 -12.99
N ASN A 42 1.35 -3.05 -12.16
CA ASN A 42 2.02 -4.18 -11.51
C ASN A 42 1.95 -4.16 -9.98
N ASN A 43 1.05 -3.36 -9.40
CA ASN A 43 0.90 -3.26 -7.95
C ASN A 43 -0.53 -2.78 -7.62
N PRO A 44 -1.33 -3.60 -6.91
CA PRO A 44 -2.61 -3.14 -6.39
C PRO A 44 -2.48 -1.76 -5.72
N THR A 45 -3.45 -0.89 -5.99
CA THR A 45 -3.50 0.50 -5.47
C THR A 45 -2.52 1.52 -6.07
N VAL A 46 -1.56 1.12 -6.90
CA VAL A 46 -0.69 2.10 -7.62
C VAL A 46 -1.52 3.03 -8.52
N GLY A 47 -2.67 2.55 -8.98
CA GLY A 47 -3.62 3.32 -9.75
C GLY A 47 -4.39 4.40 -8.98
N ASP A 48 -4.33 4.39 -7.63
CA ASP A 48 -5.19 5.23 -6.79
C ASP A 48 -4.83 6.71 -6.86
N LEU A 49 -5.82 7.57 -6.64
CA LEU A 49 -5.69 9.02 -6.78
C LEU A 49 -5.27 9.72 -5.48
N TRP A 50 -5.10 8.95 -4.40
CA TRP A 50 -4.89 9.43 -3.04
C TRP A 50 -3.72 8.71 -2.39
N ASN A 51 -3.15 9.33 -1.36
CA ASN A 51 -1.99 8.86 -0.62
C ASN A 51 -2.37 8.05 0.63
N SER A 52 -3.56 7.47 0.67
CA SER A 52 -4.10 6.71 1.81
C SER A 52 -4.07 5.19 1.62
N THR A 53 -3.74 4.71 0.42
CA THR A 53 -3.67 3.28 0.07
C THR A 53 -2.22 2.78 0.00
N PRO A 54 -1.95 1.46 0.15
CA PRO A 54 -0.61 0.93 0.42
C PRO A 54 0.49 1.48 -0.49
N ALA A 55 0.29 1.47 -1.81
CA ALA A 55 1.31 1.88 -2.79
C ALA A 55 1.79 3.34 -2.64
N TRP A 56 0.93 4.23 -2.11
CA TRP A 56 1.21 5.67 -2.02
C TRP A 56 1.16 6.23 -0.60
N SER A 57 1.09 5.33 0.39
CA SER A 57 0.87 5.71 1.78
C SER A 57 2.14 6.21 2.46
N TYR A 58 1.96 7.11 3.42
CA TYR A 58 3.05 7.61 4.25
C TYR A 58 3.70 6.47 5.10
N PRO A 59 5.03 6.41 5.28
CA PRO A 59 6.02 7.31 4.71
C PRO A 59 6.27 7.04 3.23
N TYR A 60 6.47 8.11 2.45
CA TYR A 60 6.67 8.04 1.00
C TYR A 60 8.03 7.47 0.57
N SER A 61 8.92 7.25 1.54
CA SER A 61 10.20 6.55 1.38
C SER A 61 10.61 5.94 2.71
N SER A 62 11.38 4.86 2.67
CA SER A 62 11.90 4.17 3.85
C SER A 62 13.32 3.66 3.61
N SER A 63 13.91 3.03 4.62
CA SER A 63 15.25 2.44 4.58
C SER A 63 15.16 0.98 4.17
N ASP A 64 15.92 0.58 3.15
CA ASP A 64 15.96 -0.82 2.67
C ASP A 64 16.63 -1.80 3.66
N VAL A 65 17.31 -1.28 4.69
CA VAL A 65 18.08 -2.07 5.66
C VAL A 65 17.56 -1.95 7.09
N ALA A 66 16.55 -1.11 7.33
CA ALA A 66 16.00 -0.97 8.67
C ALA A 66 15.10 -2.19 9.00
N PRO A 67 15.03 -2.62 10.27
CA PRO A 67 14.04 -3.62 10.67
C PRO A 67 12.61 -3.14 10.39
N GLU A 68 11.80 -4.02 9.81
CA GLU A 68 10.37 -3.80 9.58
C GLU A 68 9.53 -4.96 10.14
N PRO A 69 8.28 -4.72 10.57
CA PRO A 69 7.39 -5.81 11.00
C PRO A 69 7.25 -6.88 9.92
N GLY A 70 7.32 -8.15 10.31
CA GLY A 70 7.22 -9.26 9.35
C GLY A 70 5.81 -9.49 8.77
N ALA A 71 4.78 -8.83 9.31
CA ALA A 71 3.39 -8.97 8.87
C ALA A 71 2.92 -7.79 8.02
N ASP A 72 2.40 -8.10 6.83
CA ASP A 72 1.69 -7.16 5.94
C ASP A 72 0.43 -7.81 5.34
N SER A 73 -0.52 -6.99 4.90
CA SER A 73 -1.70 -7.43 4.15
C SER A 73 -1.32 -7.93 2.76
N LEU A 74 -2.10 -8.84 2.18
CA LEU A 74 -1.85 -9.31 0.82
C LEU A 74 -1.88 -8.16 -0.19
N VAL A 75 -2.88 -7.29 -0.12
CA VAL A 75 -2.99 -6.13 -1.02
C VAL A 75 -1.80 -5.17 -0.93
N GLY A 76 -1.09 -5.12 0.22
CA GLY A 76 0.11 -4.31 0.40
C GLY A 76 1.39 -4.95 -0.13
N SER A 77 1.45 -6.29 -0.17
CA SER A 77 2.66 -7.07 -0.43
C SER A 77 2.83 -7.55 -1.87
N LEU A 78 1.87 -7.29 -2.76
CA LEU A 78 1.89 -7.81 -4.14
C LEU A 78 2.67 -6.94 -5.13
N GLY A 79 3.17 -5.77 -4.72
CA GLY A 79 3.90 -4.85 -5.60
C GLY A 79 5.07 -5.52 -6.32
N GLY A 80 5.14 -5.35 -7.64
CA GLY A 80 6.19 -5.94 -8.48
C GLY A 80 6.00 -7.42 -8.82
N ALA A 81 5.26 -8.19 -8.00
CA ALA A 81 5.01 -9.62 -8.22
C ALA A 81 3.85 -9.89 -9.19
N VAL A 82 2.96 -8.93 -9.41
CA VAL A 82 1.71 -9.12 -10.17
C VAL A 82 1.62 -8.20 -11.37
N ALA A 83 0.65 -8.47 -12.25
CA ALA A 83 0.17 -7.57 -13.28
C ALA A 83 -1.35 -7.57 -13.26
N GLY A 84 -1.93 -6.38 -13.30
CA GLY A 84 -3.35 -6.13 -13.28
C GLY A 84 -3.81 -5.41 -14.52
N LEU A 85 -4.96 -5.83 -15.06
CA LEU A 85 -5.72 -5.06 -16.05
C LEU A 85 -7.00 -4.58 -15.39
N GLY A 86 -7.26 -3.28 -15.43
CA GLY A 86 -8.37 -2.64 -14.77
C GLY A 86 -9.08 -1.57 -15.59
N ALA A 87 -10.27 -1.20 -15.12
CA ALA A 87 -11.04 -0.07 -15.64
C ALA A 87 -11.49 0.81 -14.48
N TYR A 88 -11.38 2.12 -14.66
CA TYR A 88 -11.67 3.10 -13.62
C TYR A 88 -12.51 4.26 -14.15
N GLY A 89 -13.10 5.03 -13.25
CA GLY A 89 -13.75 6.27 -13.60
C GLY A 89 -14.14 7.15 -12.43
N MET A 90 -14.28 8.44 -12.70
CA MET A 90 -14.74 9.48 -11.79
C MET A 90 -16.02 10.12 -12.34
N LEU A 91 -17.14 9.88 -11.67
CA LEU A 91 -18.45 10.43 -12.00
C LEU A 91 -18.70 11.72 -11.21
N ASP A 92 -19.14 12.76 -11.92
CA ASP A 92 -19.52 14.08 -11.40
C ASP A 92 -18.41 14.75 -10.56
N GLY A 93 -17.15 14.37 -10.82
CA GLY A 93 -16.00 14.79 -10.01
C GLY A 93 -16.09 14.38 -8.54
N LYS A 94 -16.92 13.39 -8.18
CA LYS A 94 -17.22 13.02 -6.78
C LYS A 94 -17.05 11.55 -6.49
N TYR A 95 -17.54 10.69 -7.38
CA TYR A 95 -17.56 9.25 -7.13
C TYR A 95 -16.54 8.57 -8.01
N TYR A 96 -15.50 8.02 -7.39
CA TYR A 96 -14.50 7.23 -8.06
C TYR A 96 -14.77 5.75 -7.88
N GLY A 97 -14.56 4.98 -8.94
CA GLY A 97 -14.56 3.53 -8.90
C GLY A 97 -13.43 2.98 -9.75
N HIS A 98 -12.83 1.88 -9.31
CA HIS A 98 -11.85 1.11 -10.07
C HIS A 98 -12.03 -0.38 -9.75
N VAL A 99 -12.00 -1.21 -10.79
CA VAL A 99 -11.95 -2.67 -10.70
C VAL A 99 -10.82 -3.18 -11.55
N ALA A 100 -10.12 -4.21 -11.06
CA ALA A 100 -9.02 -4.83 -11.80
C ALA A 100 -8.96 -6.33 -11.51
N LEU A 101 -8.32 -7.07 -12.41
CA LEU A 101 -7.98 -8.47 -12.21
C LEU A 101 -6.47 -8.62 -12.24
N TYR A 102 -5.90 -9.12 -11.16
CA TYR A 102 -4.47 -9.36 -11.03
C TYR A 102 -4.11 -10.82 -11.26
N ARG A 103 -2.95 -11.05 -11.85
CA ARG A 103 -2.27 -12.35 -11.94
C ARG A 103 -0.80 -12.18 -11.61
N ASN A 104 -0.16 -13.26 -11.19
CA ASN A 104 1.29 -13.27 -11.00
C ASN A 104 2.01 -13.02 -12.34
N THR A 105 3.03 -12.16 -12.38
CA THR A 105 3.82 -11.87 -13.60
C THR A 105 4.92 -12.87 -13.85
N SER A 106 5.31 -13.62 -12.82
CA SER A 106 6.37 -14.62 -12.94
C SER A 106 5.81 -15.88 -13.62
N VAL A 107 6.06 -15.98 -14.92
CA VAL A 107 5.90 -17.22 -15.72
C VAL A 107 6.77 -18.35 -15.13
N ASN A 108 7.74 -18.02 -14.26
CA ASN A 108 8.60 -18.92 -13.51
C ASN A 108 8.77 -18.43 -12.07
N SER A 109 7.70 -18.22 -11.28
CA SER A 109 7.95 -18.02 -9.84
C SER A 109 8.77 -19.22 -9.35
N ALA A 110 9.86 -18.95 -8.66
CA ALA A 110 10.78 -19.99 -8.23
C ALA A 110 10.19 -20.70 -7.02
N ALA A 111 10.66 -21.91 -6.73
CA ALA A 111 10.40 -22.49 -5.42
C ALA A 111 10.88 -21.52 -4.32
N GLY A 112 10.06 -21.34 -3.28
CA GLY A 112 10.25 -20.34 -2.23
C GLY A 112 9.63 -18.98 -2.53
N SER A 113 8.99 -18.76 -3.69
CA SER A 113 8.11 -17.59 -3.88
C SER A 113 6.91 -17.69 -2.94
N THR A 114 6.62 -16.60 -2.23
CA THR A 114 5.49 -16.54 -1.31
C THR A 114 4.28 -15.85 -1.93
N ASN A 115 3.09 -16.14 -1.39
CA ASN A 115 1.81 -15.50 -1.79
C ASN A 115 1.54 -15.47 -3.30
N VAL A 116 1.95 -16.51 -4.03
CA VAL A 116 1.75 -16.61 -5.48
C VAL A 116 0.26 -16.73 -5.81
N ILE A 117 -0.29 -15.80 -6.58
CA ILE A 117 -1.71 -15.85 -7.00
C ILE A 117 -1.97 -17.10 -7.85
N ASP A 118 -2.89 -17.95 -7.40
CA ASP A 118 -3.43 -19.08 -8.15
C ASP A 118 -4.70 -18.66 -8.91
N GLY A 119 -4.54 -18.43 -10.22
CA GLY A 119 -5.63 -18.04 -11.12
C GLY A 119 -5.72 -16.53 -11.30
N VAL A 120 -6.69 -15.89 -10.65
CA VAL A 120 -6.92 -14.42 -10.72
C VAL A 120 -7.28 -13.89 -9.34
N ALA A 121 -6.84 -12.67 -9.03
CA ALA A 121 -7.23 -11.93 -7.84
C ALA A 121 -8.03 -10.68 -8.23
N PRO A 122 -9.36 -10.66 -8.04
CA PRO A 122 -10.17 -9.47 -8.23
C PRO A 122 -9.86 -8.38 -7.20
N TYR A 123 -9.72 -7.16 -7.68
CA TYR A 123 -9.51 -5.95 -6.90
C TYR A 123 -10.66 -4.96 -7.13
N TRP A 124 -11.03 -4.21 -6.08
CA TRP A 124 -11.97 -3.10 -6.19
C TRP A 124 -11.53 -1.90 -5.36
N ARG A 125 -11.97 -0.73 -5.81
CA ARG A 125 -11.81 0.57 -5.15
C ARG A 125 -13.06 1.40 -5.39
N LEU A 126 -13.57 2.00 -4.32
CA LEU A 126 -14.63 2.99 -4.38
C LEU A 126 -14.24 4.16 -3.48
N ALA A 127 -14.41 5.38 -3.95
CA ALA A 127 -14.17 6.56 -3.15
C ALA A 127 -15.17 7.67 -3.46
N TRP A 128 -15.45 8.47 -2.44
CA TRP A 128 -16.20 9.70 -2.54
C TRP A 128 -15.30 10.86 -2.14
N GLN A 129 -15.26 11.91 -2.96
CA GLN A 129 -14.53 13.13 -2.67
C GLN A 129 -15.43 14.37 -2.71
N LYS A 130 -15.10 15.37 -1.88
CA LYS A 130 -15.78 16.67 -1.90
C LYS A 130 -14.95 17.77 -1.24
N ASN A 131 -15.05 18.98 -1.78
CA ASN A 131 -14.65 20.19 -1.08
C ASN A 131 -15.74 20.62 -0.06
N ILE A 132 -15.36 20.73 1.21
CA ILE A 132 -16.19 21.20 2.32
C ILE A 132 -15.62 22.52 2.83
N GLY A 133 -16.20 23.63 2.37
CA GLY A 133 -15.61 24.95 2.59
C GLY A 133 -14.27 25.07 1.86
N THR A 134 -13.20 25.38 2.60
CA THR A 134 -11.82 25.42 2.06
C THR A 134 -11.10 24.08 2.18
N SER A 135 -11.71 23.07 2.82
CA SER A 135 -11.10 21.77 3.00
C SER A 135 -11.52 20.80 1.91
N TYR A 136 -10.66 19.82 1.64
CA TYR A 136 -10.94 18.68 0.78
C TYR A 136 -11.03 17.42 1.65
N LEU A 137 -12.00 16.56 1.34
CA LEU A 137 -12.19 15.27 2.00
C LEU A 137 -12.42 14.19 0.95
N MET A 138 -11.70 13.09 1.07
CA MET A 138 -12.00 11.81 0.46
C MET A 138 -12.30 10.78 1.55
N LEU A 139 -13.34 9.98 1.32
CA LEU A 139 -13.63 8.75 2.07
C LEU A 139 -13.74 7.60 1.09
N GLY A 140 -13.14 6.46 1.41
CA GLY A 140 -13.07 5.36 0.47
C GLY A 140 -13.04 3.97 1.11
N THR A 141 -13.13 2.99 0.22
CA THR A 141 -12.95 1.57 0.51
C THR A 141 -12.21 0.91 -0.66
N TYR A 142 -11.44 -0.13 -0.36
CA TYR A 142 -10.81 -0.98 -1.37
C TYR A 142 -10.67 -2.40 -0.83
N GLY A 143 -10.30 -3.33 -1.70
CA GLY A 143 -10.05 -4.70 -1.30
C GLY A 143 -9.59 -5.59 -2.43
N LEU A 144 -9.19 -6.79 -2.05
CA LEU A 144 -8.64 -7.81 -2.92
C LEU A 144 -9.13 -9.18 -2.42
N ASP A 145 -9.61 -10.03 -3.33
CA ASP A 145 -9.90 -11.44 -3.06
C ASP A 145 -8.91 -12.28 -3.86
N ALA A 146 -8.13 -13.11 -3.19
CA ALA A 146 -7.14 -13.93 -3.85
C ALA A 146 -7.13 -15.35 -3.30
N LYS A 147 -6.97 -16.30 -4.21
CA LYS A 147 -6.46 -17.62 -3.91
C LYS A 147 -4.95 -17.58 -4.13
N VAL A 148 -4.16 -17.97 -3.13
CA VAL A 148 -2.70 -17.91 -3.19
C VAL A 148 -2.08 -19.24 -2.83
N ILE A 149 -0.87 -19.49 -3.31
CA ILE A 149 0.05 -20.50 -2.80
C ILE A 149 0.99 -19.75 -1.84
N PRO A 150 0.83 -19.90 -0.51
CA PRO A 150 1.60 -19.12 0.47
C PRO A 150 3.10 -19.39 0.41
N ASP A 151 3.48 -20.64 0.14
CA ASP A 151 4.87 -21.08 -0.06
C ASP A 151 4.93 -21.99 -1.29
N ALA A 152 5.46 -21.48 -2.40
CA ALA A 152 5.51 -22.19 -3.66
C ALA A 152 6.62 -23.25 -3.66
N MET A 153 6.28 -24.49 -4.00
CA MET A 153 7.20 -25.61 -4.12
C MET A 153 7.40 -26.00 -5.59
N THR A 154 8.54 -26.62 -5.91
CA THR A 154 8.77 -27.21 -7.23
C THR A 154 7.79 -28.36 -7.47
N VAL A 155 7.05 -28.31 -8.58
CA VAL A 155 6.15 -29.39 -9.02
C VAL A 155 6.43 -29.73 -10.50
N ALA A 156 5.87 -30.85 -10.98
CA ALA A 156 5.96 -31.18 -12.39
C ALA A 156 5.26 -30.09 -13.24
N GLY A 157 6.04 -29.39 -14.08
CA GLY A 157 5.51 -28.34 -14.96
C GLY A 157 5.59 -26.91 -14.41
N GLY A 158 6.26 -26.68 -13.27
CA GLY A 158 6.51 -25.34 -12.74
C GLY A 158 6.58 -25.32 -11.22
N ILE A 159 5.86 -24.39 -10.62
CA ILE A 159 5.64 -24.33 -9.17
C ILE A 159 4.17 -24.55 -8.81
N GLY A 160 3.95 -25.02 -7.59
CA GLY A 160 2.64 -25.31 -7.05
C GLY A 160 2.70 -25.49 -5.54
N GLY A 161 1.57 -25.79 -4.94
CA GLY A 161 1.48 -26.06 -3.52
C GLY A 161 0.05 -26.01 -3.03
N PRO A 162 -0.17 -26.31 -1.75
CA PRO A 162 -1.43 -26.03 -1.09
C PRO A 162 -1.82 -24.56 -1.22
N THR A 163 -3.12 -24.31 -1.26
CA THR A 163 -3.64 -22.97 -1.49
C THR A 163 -4.42 -22.44 -0.31
N ALA A 164 -4.16 -21.19 0.04
CA ALA A 164 -4.95 -20.40 0.97
C ALA A 164 -5.88 -19.43 0.22
N ARG A 165 -6.87 -18.89 0.92
CA ARG A 165 -7.69 -17.76 0.44
C ARG A 165 -7.59 -16.58 1.38
N TYR A 166 -7.22 -15.42 0.83
CA TYR A 166 -7.13 -14.16 1.55
C TYR A 166 -8.14 -13.18 0.97
N LEU A 167 -8.86 -12.50 1.85
CA LEU A 167 -9.81 -11.45 1.51
C LEU A 167 -9.46 -10.19 2.30
N ASP A 168 -8.91 -9.21 1.60
CA ASP A 168 -8.67 -7.87 2.11
C ASP A 168 -9.89 -6.99 1.92
N THR A 169 -10.28 -6.30 2.99
CA THR A 169 -11.32 -5.27 2.98
C THR A 169 -10.84 -4.07 3.77
N ALA A 170 -10.85 -2.90 3.16
CA ALA A 170 -10.28 -1.71 3.75
C ALA A 170 -11.22 -0.51 3.70
N LEU A 171 -11.03 0.41 4.65
CA LEU A 171 -11.57 1.76 4.66
C LEU A 171 -10.42 2.75 4.75
N ASP A 172 -10.55 3.89 4.09
CA ASP A 172 -9.52 4.92 4.08
C ASP A 172 -10.10 6.33 3.95
N PHE A 173 -9.28 7.32 4.29
CA PHE A 173 -9.60 8.73 4.09
C PHE A 173 -8.36 9.56 3.75
N GLN A 174 -8.61 10.68 3.08
CA GLN A 174 -7.66 11.79 2.92
C GLN A 174 -8.36 13.10 3.23
N TYR A 175 -7.74 13.93 4.06
CA TYR A 175 -8.25 15.23 4.43
C TYR A 175 -7.17 16.29 4.22
N GLU A 176 -7.50 17.34 3.47
CA GLU A 176 -6.60 18.45 3.24
C GLU A 176 -7.27 19.75 3.65
N ARG A 177 -6.49 20.64 4.29
CA ARG A 177 -6.97 21.94 4.74
C ARG A 177 -5.88 23.00 4.58
N PRO A 178 -6.08 23.99 3.70
CA PRO A 178 -5.37 25.26 3.79
C PRO A 178 -5.69 25.93 5.14
N VAL A 179 -4.66 26.43 5.83
CA VAL A 179 -4.81 27.06 7.14
C VAL A 179 -4.71 28.58 7.03
N THR A 180 -3.51 29.15 6.99
CA THR A 180 -3.29 30.60 6.83
C THR A 180 -2.01 30.87 6.05
N GLY A 181 -2.04 31.86 5.15
CA GLY A 181 -0.91 32.12 4.26
C GLY A 181 -0.61 30.90 3.37
N ASN A 182 0.66 30.51 3.27
CA ASN A 182 1.12 29.38 2.47
C ASN A 182 1.30 28.11 3.31
N THR A 183 0.36 27.83 4.22
CA THR A 183 0.38 26.61 5.03
C THR A 183 -0.84 25.73 4.80
N SER A 184 -0.65 24.42 4.89
CA SER A 184 -1.72 23.44 4.80
C SER A 184 -1.47 22.26 5.74
N LEU A 185 -2.56 21.65 6.19
CA LEU A 185 -2.56 20.39 6.90
C LEU A 185 -3.09 19.32 5.95
N VAL A 186 -2.41 18.18 5.93
CA VAL A 186 -2.82 16.97 5.23
C VAL A 186 -2.88 15.84 6.25
N ALA A 187 -3.91 15.03 6.19
CA ALA A 187 -4.06 13.85 7.04
C ALA A 187 -4.61 12.69 6.23
N HIS A 188 -4.03 11.51 6.46
CA HIS A 188 -4.51 10.27 5.86
C HIS A 188 -4.79 9.25 6.96
N GLY A 189 -5.61 8.27 6.62
CA GLY A 189 -5.69 7.07 7.43
C GLY A 189 -6.30 5.92 6.68
N SER A 190 -5.94 4.73 7.10
CA SER A 190 -6.42 3.48 6.54
C SER A 190 -6.62 2.43 7.63
N PHE A 191 -7.58 1.56 7.40
CA PHE A 191 -7.84 0.37 8.18
C PHE A 191 -8.14 -0.78 7.22
N THR A 192 -7.27 -1.78 7.20
CA THR A 192 -7.40 -2.99 6.39
C THR A 192 -7.69 -4.17 7.30
N ARG A 193 -8.66 -4.98 6.90
CA ARG A 193 -9.02 -6.24 7.54
C ARG A 193 -8.84 -7.35 6.53
N GLU A 194 -7.94 -8.26 6.85
CA GLU A 194 -7.63 -9.42 6.03
C GLU A 194 -8.22 -10.68 6.67
N ARG A 195 -9.12 -11.37 5.97
CA ARG A 195 -9.56 -12.71 6.37
C ARG A 195 -8.70 -13.73 5.67
N ARG A 196 -8.05 -14.60 6.45
CA ARG A 196 -7.10 -15.58 5.94
C ARG A 196 -7.63 -17.00 6.09
N SER A 197 -7.16 -17.90 5.24
CA SER A 197 -7.38 -19.34 5.42
C SER A 197 -6.11 -20.13 5.21
N ASP A 198 -5.20 -19.99 6.16
CA ASP A 198 -3.84 -20.51 6.08
C ASP A 198 -3.79 -22.04 6.15
N VAL A 199 -2.85 -22.59 5.39
CA VAL A 199 -2.63 -24.02 5.20
C VAL A 199 -1.15 -24.33 5.37
N ASP A 200 -0.82 -25.51 5.89
CA ASP A 200 0.55 -26.02 5.94
C ASP A 200 1.01 -26.59 4.58
N ALA A 201 2.25 -27.09 4.55
CA ALA A 201 2.86 -27.68 3.35
C ALA A 201 2.14 -28.94 2.84
N ASP A 202 1.36 -29.62 3.69
CA ASP A 202 0.53 -30.77 3.32
C ASP A 202 -0.91 -30.35 2.94
N GLY A 203 -1.23 -29.06 3.04
CA GLY A 203 -2.53 -28.47 2.77
C GLY A 203 -3.56 -28.70 3.87
N ALA A 204 -3.13 -29.13 5.06
CA ALA A 204 -3.96 -29.11 6.23
C ALA A 204 -4.09 -27.68 6.75
N TYR A 205 -5.30 -27.34 7.19
CA TYR A 205 -5.56 -26.07 7.84
C TYR A 205 -4.74 -25.97 9.13
N LEU A 206 -3.92 -24.92 9.25
CA LEU A 206 -3.16 -24.64 10.46
C LEU A 206 -4.11 -24.43 11.67
N ALA A 207 -3.65 -24.68 12.89
CA ALA A 207 -4.43 -24.30 14.07
C ALA A 207 -4.57 -22.76 14.08
N GLY A 208 -5.80 -22.23 14.06
CA GLY A 208 -6.01 -20.79 13.77
C GLY A 208 -6.25 -20.47 12.28
N SER A 209 -6.36 -21.48 11.41
CA SER A 209 -6.62 -21.44 9.95
C SER A 209 -7.77 -20.58 9.43
N ARG A 210 -8.50 -19.85 10.26
CA ARG A 210 -9.38 -18.76 9.85
C ARG A 210 -9.18 -17.58 10.75
N GLU A 211 -8.15 -16.81 10.44
CA GLU A 211 -7.80 -15.63 11.19
C GLU A 211 -8.24 -14.35 10.50
N THR A 212 -8.24 -13.29 11.30
CA THR A 212 -8.50 -11.95 10.83
C THR A 212 -7.36 -11.08 11.29
N TRP A 213 -6.46 -10.77 10.36
CA TRP A 213 -5.44 -9.77 10.60
C TRP A 213 -6.03 -8.37 10.37
N LYS A 214 -5.50 -7.39 11.09
CA LYS A 214 -5.92 -5.99 11.00
C LYS A 214 -4.71 -5.08 10.95
N PHE A 215 -4.74 -4.15 10.02
CA PHE A 215 -3.71 -3.15 9.81
C PHE A 215 -4.36 -1.78 9.90
N SER A 216 -3.75 -0.88 10.64
CA SER A 216 -4.23 0.50 10.75
C SER A 216 -3.07 1.47 10.74
N LYS A 217 -3.26 2.59 10.04
CA LYS A 217 -2.32 3.69 10.00
C LYS A 217 -3.08 5.01 9.95
N VAL A 218 -2.54 6.01 10.64
CA VAL A 218 -2.98 7.40 10.53
C VAL A 218 -1.74 8.27 10.50
N ASP A 219 -1.74 9.27 9.65
CA ASP A 219 -0.67 10.25 9.56
C ASP A 219 -1.23 11.66 9.40
N VAL A 220 -0.42 12.63 9.81
CA VAL A 220 -0.68 14.06 9.66
C VAL A 220 0.62 14.73 9.28
N GLU A 221 0.56 15.55 8.23
CA GLU A 221 1.65 16.40 7.77
C GLU A 221 1.21 17.86 7.77
N TYR A 222 2.13 18.76 8.13
CA TYR A 222 1.87 20.19 8.10
C TYR A 222 2.86 20.90 7.18
N ASN A 223 2.38 21.38 6.04
CA ASN A 223 3.19 22.14 5.10
C ASN A 223 3.32 23.58 5.58
N MET A 224 4.55 24.05 5.77
CA MET A 224 4.87 25.39 6.23
C MET A 224 6.08 25.97 5.50
N GLY A 225 5.82 26.70 4.42
CA GLY A 225 6.88 27.32 3.62
C GLY A 225 7.76 26.26 2.95
N ARG A 226 8.96 26.06 3.50
CA ARG A 226 9.93 25.06 3.01
C ARG A 226 10.03 23.83 3.90
N TRP A 227 9.20 23.73 4.94
CA TRP A 227 9.25 22.66 5.92
C TRP A 227 7.96 21.84 5.88
N ARG A 228 8.08 20.54 6.11
CA ARG A 228 6.97 19.59 6.23
C ARG A 228 7.23 18.63 7.39
N PRO A 229 7.00 19.04 8.65
CA PRO A 229 6.92 18.08 9.75
C PRO A 229 5.74 17.13 9.58
N GLY A 230 5.95 15.86 9.90
CA GLY A 230 4.95 14.81 9.85
C GLY A 230 4.99 13.90 11.07
N LEU A 231 3.86 13.27 11.37
CA LEU A 231 3.70 12.28 12.42
C LEU A 231 2.78 11.17 11.90
N ALA A 232 3.11 9.92 12.19
CA ALA A 232 2.20 8.79 11.98
C ALA A 232 2.16 7.86 13.18
N ALA A 233 1.06 7.12 13.30
CA ALA A 233 0.92 5.99 14.20
C ALA A 233 0.38 4.79 13.42
N PHE A 234 0.86 3.60 13.75
CA PHE A 234 0.41 2.37 13.11
C PHE A 234 0.21 1.24 14.13
N ASN A 235 -0.67 0.30 13.78
CA ASN A 235 -0.92 -0.91 14.55
C ASN A 235 -1.27 -2.07 13.62
N THR A 236 -0.59 -3.18 13.83
CA THR A 236 -0.80 -4.49 13.21
C THR A 236 -1.24 -5.47 14.30
N ASP A 237 -2.37 -6.14 14.07
CA ASP A 237 -2.95 -7.19 14.93
C ASP A 237 -3.07 -8.45 14.06
N THR A 238 -2.31 -9.47 14.41
CA THR A 238 -2.18 -10.74 13.66
C THR A 238 -2.87 -11.90 14.35
N ALA A 239 -3.86 -11.61 15.21
CA ALA A 239 -4.61 -12.62 15.94
C ALA A 239 -3.72 -13.62 16.69
N SER A 240 -3.69 -14.91 16.30
CA SER A 240 -2.91 -15.93 17.01
C SER A 240 -1.46 -16.00 16.57
N ASP A 241 -1.12 -15.44 15.40
CA ASP A 241 0.19 -15.60 14.77
C ASP A 241 1.31 -14.85 15.51
N GLY A 242 0.94 -13.91 16.38
CA GLY A 242 1.88 -13.30 17.31
C GLY A 242 2.89 -12.35 16.65
N LEU A 243 2.62 -11.88 15.43
CA LEU A 243 3.41 -10.91 14.68
C LEU A 243 2.89 -9.47 14.84
N ASP A 244 2.24 -9.19 15.98
CA ASP A 244 1.68 -7.88 16.26
C ASP A 244 2.78 -6.82 16.36
N SER A 245 2.57 -5.68 15.71
CA SER A 245 3.49 -4.55 15.75
C SER A 245 2.73 -3.24 15.99
N ARG A 246 3.32 -2.33 16.78
CA ARG A 246 2.76 -1.00 17.05
C ARG A 246 3.88 0.01 17.19
N GLY A 247 3.73 1.13 16.52
CA GLY A 247 4.74 2.18 16.57
C GLY A 247 4.24 3.52 16.07
N TYR A 248 5.19 4.41 15.92
CA TYR A 248 5.00 5.75 15.40
C TYR A 248 6.15 6.13 14.46
N LEU A 249 5.88 7.11 13.62
CA LEU A 249 6.88 7.74 12.77
C LEU A 249 6.87 9.23 13.01
N LEU A 250 8.04 9.83 13.12
CA LEU A 250 8.23 11.29 13.11
C LEU A 250 9.04 11.62 11.87
N SER A 251 8.65 12.66 11.13
CA SER A 251 9.42 13.13 9.98
C SER A 251 9.55 14.65 9.95
N VAL A 252 10.58 15.11 9.24
CA VAL A 252 10.71 16.50 8.82
C VAL A 252 11.31 16.56 7.42
N GLY A 253 10.48 16.96 6.46
CA GLY A 253 10.91 17.33 5.12
C GLY A 253 11.36 18.79 5.06
N TYR A 254 12.42 19.07 4.30
CA TYR A 254 12.90 20.40 3.97
C TYR A 254 13.11 20.54 2.45
N PHE A 255 12.62 21.66 1.89
CA PHE A 255 12.69 21.97 0.46
C PHE A 255 13.59 23.19 0.21
N PRO A 256 14.92 23.02 0.04
CA PRO A 256 15.85 24.11 -0.26
C PRO A 256 15.55 24.83 -1.58
N TRP A 257 14.91 24.15 -2.52
CA TRP A 257 14.37 24.69 -3.76
C TRP A 257 13.30 23.75 -4.31
N GLN A 258 12.60 24.15 -5.37
CA GLN A 258 11.40 23.45 -5.87
C GLN A 258 11.62 21.98 -6.25
N ASN A 259 12.84 21.63 -6.65
CA ASN A 259 13.18 20.32 -7.20
C ASN A 259 13.99 19.43 -6.25
N LEU A 260 14.23 19.85 -5.00
CA LEU A 260 14.99 19.09 -4.01
C LEU A 260 14.22 19.03 -2.70
N GLU A 261 14.10 17.81 -2.19
CA GLU A 261 13.64 17.53 -0.84
C GLU A 261 14.72 16.77 -0.06
N LEU A 262 14.95 17.21 1.17
CA LEU A 262 15.72 16.50 2.19
C LEU A 262 14.74 16.04 3.26
N ASP A 263 14.77 14.76 3.62
CA ASP A 263 13.81 14.20 4.57
C ASP A 263 14.52 13.45 5.68
N LEU A 264 14.16 13.72 6.93
CA LEU A 264 14.65 13.01 8.09
C LEU A 264 13.48 12.32 8.77
N GLN A 265 13.55 11.00 8.92
CA GLN A 265 12.53 10.19 9.58
C GLN A 265 13.11 9.45 10.78
N TYR A 266 12.29 9.29 11.81
CA TYR A 266 12.55 8.39 12.93
C TYR A 266 11.34 7.48 13.12
N ARG A 267 11.58 6.16 13.12
CA ARG A 267 10.58 5.13 13.39
C ARG A 267 10.82 4.53 14.77
N GLY A 268 9.79 4.59 15.61
CA GLY A 268 9.81 4.06 16.96
C GLY A 268 8.82 2.91 17.14
N TYR A 269 9.23 1.83 17.81
CA TYR A 269 8.39 0.68 18.12
C TYR A 269 8.06 0.57 19.61
N THR A 270 6.79 0.40 19.90
CA THR A 270 6.27 0.03 21.24
C THR A 270 5.97 -1.47 21.36
N LYS A 271 5.80 -2.12 20.21
CA LYS A 271 5.73 -3.58 20.04
C LYS A 271 6.28 -3.91 18.65
N PHE A 272 7.14 -4.90 18.56
CA PHE A 272 7.73 -5.38 17.31
C PHE A 272 7.58 -6.91 17.26
N ASP A 273 6.86 -7.41 16.26
CA ASP A 273 6.58 -8.83 15.99
C ASP A 273 6.29 -9.64 17.27
N GLY A 274 5.25 -9.21 17.99
CA GLY A 274 4.79 -9.87 19.22
C GLY A 274 5.47 -9.40 20.50
N THR A 275 6.61 -8.73 20.41
CA THR A 275 7.48 -8.43 21.56
C THR A 275 7.43 -6.95 21.93
N SER A 276 7.05 -6.64 23.18
CA SER A 276 7.10 -5.27 23.73
C SER A 276 8.37 -4.98 24.54
N ALA A 277 8.99 -6.01 25.11
CA ALA A 277 10.26 -5.84 25.83
C ALA A 277 11.36 -5.48 24.83
N ASN A 278 12.04 -4.36 25.06
CA ASN A 278 13.09 -3.83 24.17
C ASN A 278 12.64 -3.68 22.70
N ALA A 279 11.34 -3.43 22.44
CA ALA A 279 10.85 -3.21 21.08
C ALA A 279 11.63 -2.10 20.35
N GLY A 280 12.09 -1.10 21.10
CA GLY A 280 12.92 0.00 20.63
C GLY A 280 14.31 -0.38 20.10
N ASP A 281 14.77 -1.63 20.31
CA ASP A 281 16.00 -2.13 19.67
C ASP A 281 15.85 -2.21 18.13
N ASN A 282 14.62 -2.14 17.63
CA ASN A 282 14.28 -2.12 16.20
C ASN A 282 14.01 -0.70 15.66
N ASP A 283 14.19 0.34 16.49
CA ASP A 283 14.02 1.72 16.05
C ASP A 283 15.03 2.08 14.96
N SER A 284 14.63 2.99 14.07
CA SER A 284 15.49 3.41 12.95
C SER A 284 15.41 4.92 12.70
N VAL A 285 16.52 5.45 12.19
CA VAL A 285 16.62 6.81 11.65
C VAL A 285 16.96 6.69 10.17
N TYR A 286 16.20 7.39 9.33
CA TYR A 286 16.38 7.43 7.89
C TYR A 286 16.61 8.87 7.43
N LEU A 287 17.59 9.07 6.56
CA LEU A 287 17.86 10.33 5.89
C LEU A 287 17.71 10.12 4.39
N GLY A 288 16.70 10.76 3.80
CA GLY A 288 16.36 10.69 2.39
C GLY A 288 16.72 11.98 1.63
N LEU A 289 17.02 11.83 0.34
CA LEU A 289 17.17 12.93 -0.61
C LEU A 289 16.38 12.60 -1.87
N TRP A 290 15.48 13.50 -2.25
CA TRP A 290 14.68 13.40 -3.47
C TRP A 290 15.03 14.54 -4.42
N LEU A 291 15.40 14.19 -5.66
CA LEU A 291 15.67 15.15 -6.73
C LEU A 291 14.66 14.94 -7.86
N MET A 292 13.87 15.97 -8.16
CA MET A 292 12.94 15.97 -9.28
C MET A 292 13.59 16.61 -10.50
N ILE A 293 13.81 15.81 -11.56
CA ILE A 293 14.43 16.24 -12.82
C ILE A 293 13.44 16.30 -13.98
#